data_AF-A0A9P3J4L5-F1
#
_entry.id   AF-A0A9P3J4L5-F1
#
_cell.length_a   1.000
_cell.length_b   1.000
_cell.length_c   1.000
_cell.angle_alpha   90.00
_cell.angle_beta   90.00
_cell.angle_gamma   90.00
#
_symmetry.space_group_name_H-M   'P 1'
#
loop_
_entity.id
_entity.type
_entity.pdbx_description
1 polymer ?
#
loop_
_entity_poly.entity_id
_entity_poly.type
_entity_poly.pdbx_seq_one_letter_code
_entity_poly.pdbx_strand_id
1 'polypeptide(L)'
;MVGVRAWSLLVLVIVFLASRVVESQVRKPVKYTVGLPRSKSPWAWGIANIVPPKLYVNDVLEFKWANTNTVDDVVQLPSKAAWTDCDLKSTTARLAPQSKAKTITYNIPDKYRGMWVYFTSSAGIDCLKGQKFKVFVN
;
A
#
# COMPACT_ATOMS: atom_id res chain seq x y z
N MET A 1 -50.60 36.56 -26.79
CA MET A 1 -50.36 35.25 -26.15
C MET A 1 -48.92 34.81 -26.43
N VAL A 2 -47.96 35.27 -25.63
CA VAL A 2 -46.54 34.90 -25.75
C VAL A 2 -46.05 34.68 -24.34
N GLY A 3 -45.92 33.42 -23.90
CA GLY A 3 -45.61 33.18 -22.48
C GLY A 3 -45.32 31.76 -22.04
N VAL A 4 -45.01 30.83 -22.95
CA VAL A 4 -44.80 29.41 -22.55
C VAL A 4 -43.49 28.79 -23.07
N ARG A 5 -42.70 29.48 -23.91
CA ARG A 5 -41.51 28.87 -24.53
C ARG A 5 -40.18 29.07 -23.77
N ALA A 6 -40.13 29.91 -22.75
CA ALA A 6 -38.89 30.18 -22.01
C ALA A 6 -38.58 29.17 -20.89
N TRP A 7 -39.57 28.43 -20.41
CA TRP A 7 -39.40 27.53 -19.26
C TRP A 7 -38.75 26.19 -19.62
N SER A 8 -38.95 25.68 -20.84
CA SER A 8 -38.43 24.36 -21.24
C SER A 8 -36.91 24.34 -21.51
N LEU A 9 -36.32 25.47 -21.89
CA LEU A 9 -34.87 25.59 -22.11
C LEU A 9 -34.09 25.68 -20.79
N LEU A 10 -34.67 26.30 -19.76
CA LEU A 10 -34.01 26.48 -18.46
C LEU A 10 -33.82 25.15 -17.72
N VAL A 11 -34.82 24.25 -17.79
CA VAL A 11 -34.78 22.94 -17.12
C VAL A 11 -33.74 22.02 -17.76
N LEU A 12 -33.58 22.06 -19.09
CA LEU A 12 -32.61 21.21 -19.79
C LEU A 12 -31.15 21.59 -19.46
N VAL A 13 -30.88 22.88 -19.28
CA VAL A 13 -29.54 23.40 -18.92
C VAL A 13 -29.14 22.97 -17.51
N ILE A 14 -30.08 22.95 -16.56
CA ILE A 14 -29.82 22.55 -15.17
C ILE A 14 -29.50 21.05 -15.09
N VAL A 15 -30.16 20.20 -15.88
CA VAL A 15 -29.88 18.74 -15.91
C VAL A 15 -28.51 18.43 -16.52
N PHE A 16 -28.10 19.16 -17.57
CA PHE A 16 -26.76 19.01 -18.16
C PHE A 16 -25.64 19.55 -17.26
N LEU A 17 -25.89 20.59 -16.46
CA LEU A 17 -24.92 21.12 -15.48
C LEU A 17 -24.80 20.21 -14.25
N ALA A 18 -25.89 19.58 -13.79
CA ALA A 18 -25.84 18.62 -12.69
C ALA A 18 -25.12 17.31 -13.07
N SER A 19 -25.16 16.92 -14.35
CA SER A 19 -24.51 15.69 -14.84
C SER A 19 -22.97 15.80 -14.93
N ARG A 20 -22.40 17.00 -14.82
CA ARG A 20 -20.93 17.22 -14.85
C ARG A 20 -20.29 17.34 -13.47
N VAL A 21 -21.07 17.36 -12.39
CA VAL A 21 -20.56 17.48 -11.01
C VAL A 21 -20.69 16.15 -10.26
N VAL A 22 -20.45 15.05 -10.96
CA VAL A 22 -19.99 13.80 -10.33
C VAL A 22 -18.68 13.43 -11.00
N GLU A 23 -17.73 14.37 -10.98
CA GLU A 23 -16.32 13.99 -10.95
C GLU A 23 -16.14 13.19 -9.67
N SER A 24 -16.27 11.87 -9.83
CA SER A 24 -15.84 10.87 -8.87
C SER A 24 -14.55 11.38 -8.26
N GLN A 25 -14.56 11.66 -6.96
CA GLN A 25 -13.39 12.06 -6.21
C GLN A 25 -12.42 10.87 -6.23
N VAL A 26 -11.68 10.72 -7.34
CA VAL A 26 -10.69 9.66 -7.51
C VAL A 26 -9.61 9.96 -6.47
N ARG A 27 -9.65 9.20 -5.38
CA ARG A 27 -8.66 9.29 -4.31
C ARG A 27 -7.28 9.16 -4.93
N LYS A 28 -6.46 10.21 -4.81
CA LYS A 28 -5.09 10.19 -5.30
C LYS A 28 -4.29 9.13 -4.51
N PRO A 29 -3.43 8.34 -5.17
CA PRO A 29 -2.50 7.45 -4.50
C PRO A 29 -1.72 8.18 -3.40
N VAL A 30 -1.66 7.57 -2.22
CA VAL A 30 -0.86 8.07 -1.11
C VAL A 30 0.37 7.20 -0.95
N LYS A 31 1.51 7.84 -0.68
CA LYS A 31 2.78 7.15 -0.44
C LYS A 31 3.03 7.03 1.07
N TYR A 32 3.30 5.82 1.52
CA TYR A 32 3.59 5.49 2.92
C TYR A 32 4.99 4.92 3.07
N THR A 33 5.77 5.44 4.01
CA THR A 33 7.10 4.89 4.30
C THR A 33 7.02 3.82 5.39
N VAL A 34 7.56 2.64 5.13
CA VAL A 34 7.57 1.49 6.04
C VAL A 34 9.03 1.10 6.35
N GLY A 35 9.35 1.07 7.64
CA GLY A 35 10.58 0.46 8.15
C GLY A 35 10.31 -0.97 8.60
N LEU A 36 11.17 -1.91 8.20
CA LEU A 36 11.16 -3.28 8.72
C LEU A 36 12.13 -3.35 9.92
N PRO A 37 11.65 -3.54 11.16
CA PRO A 37 12.53 -3.52 12.34
C PRO A 37 13.46 -4.73 12.35
N ARG A 38 14.77 -4.51 12.57
CA ARG A 38 15.75 -5.58 12.72
C ARG A 38 15.95 -5.95 14.19
N SER A 39 16.08 -7.24 14.45
CA SER A 39 16.20 -7.87 15.78
C SER A 39 17.28 -7.37 16.74
N LYS A 40 18.20 -6.50 16.31
CA LYS A 40 19.30 -5.98 17.14
C LYS A 40 19.42 -4.46 17.17
N SER A 41 18.52 -3.73 16.52
CA SER A 41 18.45 -2.28 16.72
C SER A 41 16.98 -1.91 16.73
N PRO A 42 16.39 -1.73 17.92
CA PRO A 42 14.97 -1.44 18.02
C PRO A 42 14.62 -0.12 17.28
N TRP A 43 15.60 0.78 17.06
CA TRP A 43 15.37 2.09 16.45
C TRP A 43 16.64 2.66 15.79
N ALA A 44 17.09 2.04 14.71
CA ALA A 44 17.81 2.78 13.67
C ALA A 44 16.80 2.83 12.51
N TRP A 45 15.95 3.81 12.30
CA TRP A 45 16.06 5.26 12.45
C TRP A 45 14.62 5.78 12.49
N GLY A 46 14.29 6.74 13.37
CA GLY A 46 13.23 7.79 13.32
C GLY A 46 11.93 7.68 12.49
N ILE A 47 11.59 6.55 11.89
CA ILE A 47 10.38 6.32 11.12
C ILE A 47 9.46 5.62 12.10
N ALA A 48 8.62 6.42 12.78
CA ALA A 48 7.46 5.88 13.47
C ALA A 48 6.74 4.91 12.51
N ASN A 49 6.20 3.81 13.03
CA ASN A 49 5.31 2.93 12.29
C ASN A 49 4.11 3.73 11.73
N ILE A 50 4.29 4.42 10.60
CA ILE A 50 3.18 4.97 9.82
C ILE A 50 2.82 3.90 8.80
N VAL A 51 2.61 2.67 9.28
CA VAL A 51 1.75 1.75 8.55
C VAL A 51 0.35 2.31 8.77
N PRO A 52 -0.28 2.88 7.74
CA PRO A 52 -1.59 3.48 7.92
C PRO A 52 -2.57 2.40 8.39
N PRO A 53 -3.55 2.73 9.24
CA PRO A 53 -4.57 1.78 9.66
C PRO A 53 -5.40 1.25 8.47
N LYS A 54 -5.37 1.94 7.32
CA LYS A 54 -6.00 1.54 6.07
C LYS A 54 -5.12 1.92 4.89
N LEU A 55 -4.75 0.94 4.09
CA LEU A 55 -4.12 1.12 2.78
C LEU A 55 -5.22 0.99 1.72
N TYR A 56 -5.10 1.64 0.57
CA TYR A 56 -6.04 1.46 -0.53
C TYR A 56 -5.32 0.95 -1.77
N VAL A 57 -6.11 0.42 -2.71
CA VAL A 57 -5.60 0.08 -4.04
C VAL A 57 -4.90 1.29 -4.68
N ASN A 58 -3.79 1.02 -5.38
CA ASN A 58 -2.87 1.98 -6.00
C ASN A 58 -2.05 2.83 -5.03
N ASP A 59 -2.24 2.72 -3.71
CA ASP A 59 -1.30 3.33 -2.77
C ASP A 59 0.10 2.75 -2.94
N VAL A 60 1.10 3.54 -2.53
CA VAL A 60 2.50 3.19 -2.67
C VAL A 60 3.09 2.94 -1.29
N LEU A 61 3.58 1.72 -1.06
CA LEU A 61 4.44 1.41 0.08
C LEU A 61 5.89 1.67 -0.31
N GLU A 62 6.61 2.41 0.51
CA GLU A 62 8.03 2.69 0.36
C GLU A 62 8.79 2.03 1.51
N PHE A 63 9.45 0.92 1.21
CA PHE A 63 10.33 0.21 2.12
C PHE A 63 11.66 0.93 2.19
N LYS A 64 12.12 1.28 3.39
CA LYS A 64 13.44 1.90 3.62
C LYS A 64 14.24 1.11 4.63
N TRP A 65 15.54 1.03 4.40
CA TRP A 65 16.48 0.45 5.37
C TRP A 65 17.72 1.33 5.52
N ALA A 66 18.31 1.23 6.71
CA ALA A 66 19.38 2.10 7.18
C ALA A 66 20.72 1.84 6.49
N ASN A 67 21.00 0.56 6.16
CA ASN A 67 22.33 0.11 5.81
C ASN A 67 22.32 -0.56 4.43
N THR A 68 23.09 -0.02 3.49
CA THR A 68 23.28 -0.60 2.14
C THR A 68 24.25 -1.78 2.12
N ASN A 69 24.95 -2.01 3.23
CA ASN A 69 25.94 -3.08 3.38
C ASN A 69 25.31 -4.36 3.95
N THR A 70 24.02 -4.31 4.33
CA THR A 70 23.25 -5.49 4.70
C THR A 70 22.38 -5.91 3.55
N VAL A 71 22.33 -7.21 3.31
CA VAL A 71 21.44 -7.80 2.32
C VAL A 71 20.07 -7.87 2.97
N ASP A 72 19.26 -6.83 2.74
CA ASP A 72 17.87 -6.78 3.15
C ASP A 72 16.97 -7.02 1.94
N ASP A 73 15.83 -7.64 2.20
CA ASP A 73 14.85 -7.96 1.19
C ASP A 73 13.44 -7.79 1.74
N VAL A 74 12.50 -7.74 0.80
CA VAL A 74 11.08 -7.70 1.12
C VAL A 74 10.42 -8.81 0.31
N VAL A 75 9.84 -9.75 1.03
CA VAL A 75 9.08 -10.85 0.46
C VAL A 75 7.63 -10.74 0.88
N GLN A 76 6.74 -11.17 -0.01
CA GLN A 76 5.32 -11.27 0.24
C GLN A 76 4.95 -12.74 0.49
N LEU A 77 4.13 -12.97 1.52
CA LEU A 77 3.64 -14.29 1.89
C LEU A 77 2.16 -14.45 1.53
N PRO A 78 1.70 -15.68 1.23
CA PRO A 78 0.36 -15.92 0.71
C PRO A 78 -0.72 -15.82 1.80
N SER A 79 -0.35 -16.03 3.06
CA SER A 79 -1.33 -16.18 4.14
C SER A 79 -0.80 -15.74 5.50
N LYS A 80 -1.74 -15.54 6.44
CA LYS A 80 -1.42 -15.28 7.84
C LYS A 80 -0.62 -16.42 8.47
N ALA A 81 -0.90 -17.67 8.10
CA ALA A 81 -0.21 -18.84 8.64
C ALA A 81 1.26 -18.82 8.21
N ALA A 82 1.53 -18.70 6.91
CA ALA A 82 2.88 -18.58 6.37
C ALA A 82 3.66 -17.41 6.99
N TRP A 83 2.99 -16.28 7.23
CA TRP A 83 3.57 -15.11 7.89
C TRP A 83 3.84 -15.30 9.38
N THR A 84 2.98 -16.03 10.08
CA THR A 84 3.14 -16.33 11.50
C THR A 84 4.32 -17.27 11.69
N ASP A 85 4.38 -18.34 10.88
CA ASP A 85 5.37 -19.41 10.96
C ASP A 85 6.67 -19.09 10.22
N CYS A 86 6.73 -17.94 9.53
CA CYS A 86 7.85 -17.57 8.68
C CYS A 86 8.18 -18.63 7.62
N ASP A 87 7.16 -19.21 6.99
CA ASP A 87 7.32 -20.16 5.89
C ASP A 87 7.73 -19.45 4.59
N LEU A 88 9.03 -19.19 4.47
CA LEU A 88 9.63 -18.53 3.32
C LEU A 88 9.59 -19.37 2.04
N LYS A 89 9.29 -20.68 2.11
CA LYS A 89 9.15 -21.53 0.91
C LYS A 89 7.86 -21.21 0.15
N SER A 90 6.84 -20.71 0.84
CA SER A 90 5.55 -20.31 0.27
C SER A 90 5.54 -18.90 -0.35
N THR A 91 6.70 -18.23 -0.43
CA THR A 91 6.82 -16.84 -0.91
C THR A 91 6.13 -16.64 -2.26
N THR A 92 5.16 -15.72 -2.32
CA THR A 92 4.43 -15.41 -3.56
C THR A 92 5.15 -14.40 -4.44
N ALA A 93 5.95 -13.52 -3.83
CA ALA A 93 6.73 -12.52 -4.55
C ALA A 93 7.94 -12.07 -3.73
N ARG A 94 9.06 -11.82 -4.41
CA ARG A 94 10.21 -11.10 -3.87
C ARG A 94 10.21 -9.69 -4.45
N LEU A 95 9.73 -8.73 -3.68
CA LEU A 95 9.54 -7.34 -4.11
C LEU A 95 10.86 -6.58 -4.20
N ALA A 96 11.81 -6.96 -3.33
CA ALA A 96 13.17 -6.46 -3.35
C ALA A 96 14.11 -7.66 -3.27
N PRO A 97 14.54 -8.26 -4.40
CA PRO A 97 15.51 -9.34 -4.35
C PRO A 97 16.84 -8.77 -3.83
N GLN A 98 17.17 -9.04 -2.56
CA GLN A 98 18.49 -8.83 -1.94
C GLN A 98 19.24 -7.60 -2.46
N SER A 99 18.58 -6.44 -2.37
CA SER A 99 19.04 -5.23 -3.04
C SER A 99 19.88 -4.39 -2.07
N LYS A 100 20.99 -3.83 -2.56
CA LYS A 100 21.74 -2.79 -1.85
C LYS A 100 21.05 -1.41 -1.95
N ALA A 101 19.93 -1.30 -2.69
CA ALA A 101 19.17 -0.06 -2.78
C ALA A 101 18.74 0.38 -1.38
N LYS A 102 18.71 1.68 -1.04
CA LYS A 102 18.25 2.13 0.30
C LYS A 102 16.73 2.06 0.47
N THR A 103 16.02 1.99 -0.65
CA THR A 103 14.59 2.19 -0.74
C THR A 103 14.01 1.32 -1.85
N ILE A 104 12.85 0.72 -1.62
CA ILE A 104 12.05 0.04 -2.65
C ILE A 104 10.60 0.51 -2.54
N THR A 105 9.98 0.80 -3.68
CA THR A 105 8.57 1.16 -3.75
C THR A 105 7.72 0.02 -4.29
N TYR A 106 6.55 -0.15 -3.71
CA TYR A 106 5.59 -1.19 -4.08
C TYR A 106 4.19 -0.57 -4.20
N ASN A 107 3.63 -0.62 -5.40
CA ASN A 107 2.26 -0.18 -5.64
C ASN A 107 1.32 -1.32 -5.31
N ILE A 108 0.26 -1.03 -4.56
CA ILE A 108 -0.72 -2.02 -4.12
C ILE A 108 -1.66 -2.36 -5.27
N PRO A 109 -1.60 -3.58 -5.83
CA PRO A 109 -2.46 -3.95 -6.94
C PRO A 109 -3.90 -4.16 -6.49
N ASP A 110 -4.85 -3.93 -7.40
CA ASP A 110 -6.29 -4.05 -7.14
C ASP A 110 -6.71 -5.46 -6.68
N LYS A 111 -5.94 -6.49 -7.06
CA LYS A 111 -6.17 -7.88 -6.63
C LYS A 111 -6.14 -8.10 -5.12
N TYR A 112 -5.63 -7.15 -4.33
CA TYR A 112 -5.64 -7.24 -2.86
C TYR A 112 -6.78 -6.47 -2.19
N ARG A 113 -7.70 -5.85 -2.95
CA ARG A 113 -8.85 -5.13 -2.37
C ARG A 113 -9.64 -6.02 -1.41
N GLY A 114 -9.89 -5.51 -0.21
CA GLY A 114 -10.59 -6.24 0.86
C GLY A 114 -9.77 -7.36 1.51
N MET A 115 -8.46 -7.43 1.26
CA MET A 115 -7.59 -8.50 1.74
C MET A 115 -6.47 -7.99 2.65
N TRP A 116 -5.99 -8.89 3.51
CA TRP A 116 -4.73 -8.70 4.21
C TRP A 116 -3.55 -9.11 3.33
N VAL A 117 -2.55 -8.24 3.26
CA VAL A 117 -1.27 -8.51 2.59
C VAL A 117 -0.19 -8.64 3.66
N TYR A 118 0.66 -9.65 3.51
CA TYR A 118 1.66 -10.05 4.50
C TYR A 118 3.06 -9.90 3.92
N PHE A 119 3.91 -9.17 4.63
CA PHE A 119 5.28 -8.90 4.21
C PHE A 119 6.27 -9.27 5.31
N THR A 120 7.45 -9.71 4.91
CA THR A 120 8.58 -9.98 5.81
C THR A 120 9.92 -9.88 5.07
N SER A 121 11.02 -10.07 5.79
CA SER A 121 12.34 -10.33 5.20
C SER A 121 12.61 -11.84 5.17
N SER A 122 13.25 -12.31 4.10
CA SER A 122 13.75 -13.68 3.99
C SER A 122 15.21 -13.83 4.45
N ALA A 123 15.82 -12.76 4.97
CA ALA A 123 17.19 -12.77 5.47
C ALA A 123 17.30 -13.57 6.78
N GLY A 124 17.82 -14.80 6.67
CA GLY A 124 18.14 -15.64 7.83
C GLY A 124 16.96 -15.84 8.79
N ILE A 125 17.12 -15.39 10.03
CA ILE A 125 16.10 -15.50 11.10
C ILE A 125 15.35 -14.19 11.37
N ASP A 126 15.46 -13.20 10.49
CA ASP A 126 14.90 -11.86 10.72
C ASP A 126 13.36 -11.87 10.83
N CYS A 127 12.67 -12.68 10.02
CA CYS A 127 11.21 -12.88 10.17
C CYS A 127 10.82 -13.38 11.57
N LEU A 128 11.55 -14.37 12.10
CA LEU A 128 11.30 -14.95 13.42
C LEU A 128 11.53 -13.95 14.55
N LYS A 129 12.37 -12.93 14.30
CA LYS A 129 12.65 -11.86 15.25
C LYS A 129 11.74 -10.64 15.09
N GLY A 130 10.66 -10.77 14.32
CA GLY A 130 9.64 -9.74 14.19
C GLY A 130 9.85 -8.78 13.03
N GLN A 131 10.77 -9.05 12.09
CA GLN A 131 10.90 -8.26 10.86
C GLN A 131 9.80 -8.63 9.86
N LYS A 132 8.56 -8.35 10.25
CA LYS A 132 7.36 -8.72 9.51
C LYS A 132 6.21 -7.78 9.84
N PHE A 133 5.40 -7.43 8.85
CA PHE A 133 4.20 -6.61 9.05
C PHE A 133 3.10 -7.05 8.09
N LYS A 134 1.88 -6.62 8.38
CA LYS A 134 0.69 -6.90 7.58
C LYS A 134 -0.15 -5.64 7.42
N VAL A 135 -0.85 -5.53 6.31
CA VAL A 135 -1.72 -4.38 5.99
C VAL A 135 -3.04 -4.88 5.44
N PHE A 136 -4.13 -4.20 5.79
CA PHE A 136 -5.43 -4.41 5.16
C PHE A 136 -5.59 -3.40 4.03
N VAL A 137 -5.95 -3.89 2.84
CA VAL A 137 -6.18 -3.06 1.65
C VAL A 137 -7.68 -2.86 1.47
N ASN A 138 -8.11 -1.61 1.38
CA ASN A 138 -9.50 -1.17 1.21
C ASN A 138 -9.80 -0.75 -0.25
#